data_AF-A0A917D7N4-F1
#
_entry.id   AF-A0A917D7N4-F1
#
_cell.length_a   1.000
_cell.length_b   1.000
_cell.length_c   1.000
_cell.angle_alpha   90.00
_cell.angle_beta   90.00
_cell.angle_gamma   90.00
#
_symmetry.space_group_name_H-M   'P 1'
#
loop_
_entity.id
_entity.type
_entity.pdbx_description
1 polymer ?
#
loop_
_entity_poly.entity_id
_entity_poly.type
_entity_poly.pdbx_seq_one_letter_code
_entity_poly.pdbx_strand_id
1 'polypeptide(L)'
;MKREEAEKVLGVGEEGLMKYTFYSNGVNVFYRDDKVVSFYLGEKSKGVYRTSRGVEIGMSKAKFIELFGEKHVNEEENGEPYYMYDIVNKEYLKLEDIKSIERIHLENIYVSSISEDVDENIDAIMIFDRRSFLYSD
;
A
#
# COMPACT_ATOMS: atom_id res chain seq x y z
N MET A 1 -6.91 11.86 1.11
CA MET A 1 -7.44 12.06 -0.27
C MET A 1 -8.87 11.57 -0.30
N LYS A 2 -9.78 12.33 -0.90
CA LYS A 2 -11.18 11.92 -1.14
C LYS A 2 -11.31 11.13 -2.44
N ARG A 3 -12.39 10.35 -2.60
CA ARG A 3 -12.69 9.64 -3.85
C ARG A 3 -12.68 10.55 -5.08
N GLU A 4 -13.37 11.69 -5.01
CA GLU A 4 -13.42 12.63 -6.13
C GLU A 4 -12.03 13.11 -6.58
N GLU A 5 -11.09 13.27 -5.63
CA GLU A 5 -9.71 13.66 -5.94
C GLU A 5 -8.94 12.52 -6.62
N ALA A 6 -9.16 11.28 -6.17
CA ALA A 6 -8.57 10.11 -6.77
C ALA A 6 -9.11 9.88 -8.20
N GLU A 7 -10.42 10.02 -8.42
CA GLU A 7 -11.06 9.83 -9.72
C GLU A 7 -10.66 10.89 -10.76
N LYS A 8 -10.26 12.09 -10.33
CA LYS A 8 -9.63 13.08 -11.23
C LYS A 8 -8.32 12.57 -11.85
N VAL A 9 -7.62 11.67 -11.17
CA VAL A 9 -6.34 11.09 -11.62
C VAL A 9 -6.54 9.73 -12.26
N LEU A 10 -7.40 8.89 -11.68
CA LEU A 10 -7.56 7.49 -12.06
C LEU A 10 -8.69 7.28 -13.09
N GLY A 11 -9.53 8.28 -13.31
CA GLY A 11 -10.73 8.18 -14.15
C GLY A 11 -11.94 7.66 -13.38
N VAL A 12 -12.93 7.16 -14.12
CA VAL A 12 -14.14 6.58 -13.55
C VAL A 12 -13.84 5.15 -13.10
N GLY A 13 -14.10 4.87 -11.82
CA GLY A 13 -13.93 3.55 -11.25
C GLY A 13 -15.17 2.66 -11.42
N GLU A 14 -14.95 1.35 -11.39
CA GLU A 14 -15.99 0.33 -11.40
C GLU A 14 -16.00 -0.44 -10.08
N GLU A 15 -17.17 -0.95 -9.67
CA GLU A 15 -17.24 -1.79 -8.48
C GLU A 15 -16.44 -3.09 -8.70
N GLY A 16 -15.51 -3.35 -7.80
CA GLY A 16 -14.62 -4.51 -7.82
C GLY A 16 -14.88 -5.47 -6.67
N LEU A 17 -14.01 -6.47 -6.56
CA LEU A 17 -14.07 -7.46 -5.48
C LEU A 17 -13.65 -6.85 -4.15
N MET A 18 -14.17 -7.40 -3.04
CA MET A 18 -13.78 -7.03 -1.68
C MET A 18 -13.88 -5.52 -1.38
N LYS A 19 -14.93 -4.86 -1.90
CA LYS A 19 -15.18 -3.40 -1.77
C LYS A 19 -14.12 -2.50 -2.43
N TYR A 20 -13.19 -3.04 -3.20
CA TYR A 20 -12.31 -2.22 -4.01
C TYR A 20 -13.07 -1.62 -5.19
N THR A 21 -12.70 -0.41 -5.56
CA THR A 21 -13.05 0.20 -6.84
C THR A 21 -11.89 -0.03 -7.79
N PHE A 22 -12.18 -0.61 -8.95
CA PHE A 22 -11.18 -0.93 -9.98
C PHE A 22 -11.12 0.18 -11.01
N TYR A 23 -9.90 0.53 -11.42
CA TYR A 23 -9.65 1.52 -12.45
C TYR A 23 -8.97 0.89 -13.67
N SER A 24 -9.26 1.39 -14.85
CA SER A 24 -8.79 0.82 -16.13
C SER A 24 -7.27 0.83 -16.29
N ASN A 25 -6.59 1.71 -15.55
CA ASN A 25 -5.15 1.86 -15.45
C ASN A 25 -4.47 0.86 -14.48
N GLY A 26 -5.19 -0.12 -13.95
CA GLY A 26 -4.62 -1.16 -13.09
C GLY A 26 -4.45 -0.79 -11.62
N VAL A 27 -4.96 0.37 -11.21
CA VAL A 27 -5.04 0.76 -9.81
C VAL A 27 -6.38 0.29 -9.24
N ASN A 28 -6.35 -0.31 -8.06
CA ASN A 28 -7.53 -0.61 -7.28
C ASN A 28 -7.48 0.20 -6.00
N VAL A 29 -8.60 0.81 -5.61
CA VAL A 29 -8.67 1.67 -4.44
C VAL A 29 -9.74 1.17 -3.49
N PHE A 30 -9.39 1.03 -2.20
CA PHE A 30 -10.39 0.84 -1.17
C PHE A 30 -10.77 2.19 -0.56
N TYR A 31 -12.07 2.42 -0.43
CA TYR A 31 -12.63 3.63 0.15
C TYR A 31 -13.36 3.33 1.46
N ARG A 32 -13.08 4.14 2.49
CA ARG A 32 -13.83 4.16 3.75
C ARG A 32 -14.30 5.59 4.00
N ASP A 33 -15.61 5.78 4.20
CA ASP A 33 -16.23 7.10 4.37
C ASP A 33 -15.82 8.12 3.29
N ASP A 34 -15.80 7.68 2.02
CA ASP A 34 -15.40 8.46 0.84
C ASP A 34 -13.91 8.92 0.83
N LYS A 35 -13.09 8.35 1.72
CA LYS A 35 -11.63 8.57 1.78
C LYS A 35 -10.88 7.38 1.24
N VAL A 36 -9.78 7.64 0.53
CA VAL A 36 -8.84 6.60 0.13
C VAL A 36 -8.13 6.05 1.37
N VAL A 37 -8.19 4.73 1.55
CA VAL A 37 -7.54 4.04 2.67
C VAL A 37 -6.63 2.89 2.24
N SER A 38 -6.76 2.45 0.98
CA SER A 38 -5.83 1.49 0.35
C SER A 38 -5.68 1.81 -1.13
N PHE A 39 -4.44 1.72 -1.61
CA PHE A 39 -4.09 1.58 -3.02
C PHE A 39 -3.48 0.20 -3.22
N TYR A 40 -3.92 -0.46 -4.28
CA TYR A 40 -3.29 -1.64 -4.85
C TYR A 40 -2.94 -1.33 -6.30
N LEU A 41 -1.68 -1.47 -6.66
CA LEU A 41 -1.16 -1.33 -8.01
C LEU A 41 -0.84 -2.74 -8.50
N GLY A 42 -1.50 -3.19 -9.56
CA GLY A 42 -1.20 -4.48 -10.20
C GLY A 42 -0.53 -4.31 -11.56
N GLU A 43 -0.37 -5.40 -12.29
CA GLU A 43 0.35 -5.47 -13.58
C GLU A 43 0.00 -4.35 -14.58
N LYS A 44 -1.30 -4.04 -14.73
CA LYS A 44 -1.80 -2.99 -15.64
C LYS A 44 -1.33 -1.57 -15.30
N SER A 45 -0.78 -1.35 -14.09
CA SER A 45 -0.23 -0.07 -13.65
C SER A 45 1.25 0.13 -14.03
N LYS A 46 1.92 -0.91 -14.54
CA LYS A 46 3.31 -0.88 -14.98
C LYS A 46 3.53 0.20 -16.05
N GLY A 47 4.58 1.00 -15.89
CA GLY A 47 4.91 2.13 -16.75
C GLY A 47 3.99 3.35 -16.62
N VAL A 48 2.90 3.24 -15.84
CA VAL A 48 1.93 4.33 -15.65
C VAL A 48 2.13 5.00 -14.29
N TYR A 49 2.28 4.20 -13.23
CA TYR A 49 2.42 4.70 -11.87
C TYR A 49 3.65 4.14 -11.17
N ARG A 50 4.21 4.97 -10.29
CA ARG A 50 5.28 4.61 -9.37
C ARG A 50 5.03 5.28 -8.02
N THR A 51 5.54 4.69 -6.96
CA THR A 51 5.50 5.32 -5.63
C THR A 51 6.35 6.59 -5.62
N SER A 52 6.18 7.43 -4.61
CA SER A 52 7.02 8.63 -4.43
C SER A 52 8.51 8.31 -4.25
N ARG A 53 8.83 7.08 -3.80
CA ARG A 53 10.19 6.55 -3.71
C ARG A 53 10.68 5.88 -5.00
N GLY A 54 9.86 5.87 -6.05
CA GLY A 54 10.23 5.39 -7.38
C GLY A 54 10.00 3.90 -7.62
N VAL A 55 9.32 3.19 -6.71
CA VAL A 55 9.00 1.76 -6.88
C VAL A 55 7.89 1.61 -7.90
N GLU A 56 8.06 0.65 -8.81
CA GLU A 56 7.15 0.32 -9.89
C GLU A 56 7.06 -1.21 -10.05
N ILE A 57 5.95 -1.67 -10.64
CA ILE A 57 5.76 -3.08 -11.03
C ILE A 57 6.91 -3.56 -11.91
N GLY A 58 7.41 -4.76 -11.62
CA GLY A 58 8.51 -5.41 -12.32
C GLY A 58 9.91 -5.07 -11.78
N MET A 59 10.02 -4.24 -10.73
CA MET A 59 11.28 -4.09 -10.00
C MET A 59 11.53 -5.28 -9.09
N SER A 60 12.79 -5.55 -8.70
CA SER A 60 13.09 -6.59 -7.73
C SER A 60 12.78 -6.16 -6.30
N LYS A 61 12.50 -7.12 -5.42
CA LYS A 61 12.38 -6.89 -3.97
C LYS A 61 13.60 -6.21 -3.36
N ALA A 62 14.80 -6.59 -3.79
CA ALA A 62 16.04 -5.94 -3.33
C ALA A 62 16.02 -4.43 -3.62
N LYS A 63 15.52 -4.02 -4.79
CA LYS A 63 15.42 -2.60 -5.14
C LYS A 63 14.35 -1.88 -4.32
N PHE A 64 13.23 -2.54 -4.04
CA PHE A 64 12.22 -2.01 -3.12
C PHE A 64 12.80 -1.74 -1.73
N ILE A 65 13.55 -2.70 -1.18
CA ILE A 65 14.20 -2.57 0.13
C ILE A 65 15.23 -1.44 0.12
N GLU A 66 16.03 -1.30 -0.94
CA GLU A 66 16.99 -0.20 -1.09
C GLU A 66 16.29 1.18 -1.05
N LEU A 67 15.17 1.34 -1.76
CA LEU A 67 14.45 2.61 -1.89
C LEU A 67 13.72 3.01 -0.60
N PHE A 68 13.27 2.04 0.21
CA PHE A 68 12.56 2.28 1.47
C PHE A 68 13.47 2.25 2.70
N GLY A 69 14.61 1.56 2.60
CA GLY A 69 15.70 1.51 3.57
C GLY A 69 15.69 0.26 4.44
N GLU A 70 16.73 -0.57 4.32
CA GLU A 70 16.91 -1.85 5.03
C GLU A 70 16.63 -1.80 6.54
N LYS A 71 17.06 -0.74 7.22
CA LYS A 71 16.90 -0.63 8.68
C LYS A 71 15.43 -0.64 9.14
N HIS A 72 14.50 -0.25 8.27
CA HIS A 72 13.09 -0.06 8.59
C HIS A 72 12.19 -1.20 8.13
N VAL A 73 12.74 -2.17 7.41
CA VAL A 73 11.97 -3.30 6.88
C VAL A 73 11.40 -4.13 8.02
N ASN A 74 10.14 -4.51 7.90
CA ASN A 74 9.54 -5.61 8.62
C ASN A 74 9.30 -6.73 7.60
N GLU A 75 9.38 -7.98 8.03
CA GLU A 75 9.13 -9.14 7.16
C GLU A 75 7.98 -9.95 7.75
N GLU A 76 7.05 -10.37 6.90
CA GLU A 76 6.05 -11.37 7.28
C GLU A 76 6.67 -12.77 7.31
N GLU A 77 5.95 -13.76 7.86
CA GLU A 77 6.44 -15.15 7.92
C GLU A 77 6.70 -15.75 6.53
N ASN A 78 6.03 -15.24 5.49
CA ASN A 78 6.25 -15.60 4.09
C ASN A 78 7.46 -14.89 3.45
N GLY A 79 8.13 -13.97 4.18
CA GLY A 79 9.27 -13.21 3.71
C GLY A 79 8.92 -11.95 2.91
N GLU A 80 7.65 -11.57 2.76
CA GLU A 80 7.27 -10.35 2.05
C GLU A 80 7.62 -9.11 2.90
N PRO A 81 8.41 -8.16 2.35
CA PRO A 81 8.81 -6.99 3.11
C PRO A 81 7.68 -5.96 3.16
N TYR A 82 7.50 -5.36 4.33
CA TYR A 82 6.61 -4.23 4.51
C TYR A 82 7.21 -3.17 5.43
N TYR A 83 6.75 -1.95 5.27
CA TYR A 83 7.18 -0.79 6.03
C TYR A 83 5.98 -0.15 6.70
N MET A 84 6.10 0.18 7.98
CA MET A 84 5.08 0.92 8.71
C MET A 84 5.60 2.32 9.04
N TYR A 85 4.78 3.33 8.79
CA TYR A 85 5.14 4.73 9.01
C TYR A 85 4.02 5.44 9.76
N ASP A 86 4.34 6.00 10.93
CA ASP A 86 3.46 6.84 11.71
C ASP A 86 3.47 8.26 11.11
N ILE A 87 2.35 8.70 10.54
CA ILE A 87 2.26 10.02 9.91
C ILE A 87 2.18 11.18 10.94
N VAL A 88 1.79 10.89 12.18
CA VAL A 88 1.68 11.88 13.27
C VAL A 88 3.06 12.14 13.86
N ASN A 89 3.77 11.08 14.25
CA ASN A 89 5.10 11.16 14.84
C ASN A 89 6.22 11.25 13.79
N LYS A 90 5.89 10.98 12.51
CA LYS A 90 6.78 11.05 11.35
C LYS A 90 7.97 10.08 11.42
N GLU A 91 7.73 8.89 11.94
CA GLU A 91 8.75 7.86 12.13
C GLU A 91 8.33 6.50 11.58
N TYR A 92 9.33 5.66 11.31
CA TYR A 92 9.11 4.27 10.93
C TYR A 92 8.92 3.42 12.17
N LEU A 93 7.99 2.48 12.10
CA LEU A 93 7.64 1.57 13.19
C LEU A 93 8.06 0.13 12.89
N LYS A 94 8.41 -0.59 13.94
CA LYS A 94 8.54 -2.04 13.94
C LYS A 94 7.28 -2.71 14.49
N LEU A 95 7.18 -4.02 14.28
CA LEU A 95 6.01 -4.80 14.71
C LEU A 95 5.78 -4.72 16.23
N GLU A 96 6.84 -4.60 17.03
CA GLU A 96 6.77 -4.41 18.47
C GLU A 96 6.13 -3.07 18.88
N ASP A 97 6.33 -2.00 18.10
CA ASP A 97 5.85 -0.66 18.43
C ASP A 97 4.33 -0.54 18.30
N ILE A 98 3.71 -1.38 17.45
CA ILE A 98 2.28 -1.29 17.15
C ILE A 98 1.39 -2.07 18.11
N LYS A 99 1.95 -2.91 18.99
CA LYS A 99 1.17 -3.80 19.86
C LYS A 99 0.29 -3.06 20.87
N SER A 100 0.68 -1.86 21.26
CA SER A 100 -0.02 -1.02 22.24
C SER A 100 -0.85 0.10 21.61
N ILE A 101 -0.85 0.23 20.29
CA ILE A 101 -1.54 1.31 19.61
C ILE A 101 -3.03 1.01 19.55
N GLU A 102 -3.84 1.93 20.10
CA GLU A 102 -5.28 1.81 20.07
C GLU A 102 -5.82 1.84 18.63
N ARG A 103 -6.93 1.12 18.40
CA ARG A 103 -7.56 1.00 17.07
C ARG A 103 -7.80 2.34 16.38
N ILE A 104 -8.19 3.37 17.13
CA ILE A 104 -8.47 4.71 16.62
C ILE A 104 -7.23 5.38 16.00
N HIS A 105 -6.03 4.96 16.39
CA HIS A 105 -4.78 5.52 15.90
C HIS A 105 -4.17 4.73 14.72
N LEU A 106 -4.71 3.54 14.42
CA LEU A 106 -4.21 2.70 13.32
C LEU A 106 -4.43 3.32 11.93
N GLU A 107 -5.35 4.29 11.80
CA GLU A 107 -5.53 5.05 10.56
C GLU A 107 -4.36 6.01 10.26
N ASN A 108 -3.54 6.32 11.27
CA ASN A 108 -2.35 7.16 11.12
C ASN A 108 -1.08 6.37 10.78
N ILE A 109 -1.17 5.05 10.71
CA ILE A 109 -0.03 4.20 10.38
C ILE A 109 -0.20 3.72 8.96
N TYR A 110 0.66 4.20 8.07
CA TYR A 110 0.67 3.76 6.68
C TYR A 110 1.61 2.58 6.51
N VAL A 111 1.11 1.56 5.83
CA VAL A 111 1.82 0.35 5.47
C VAL A 111 2.12 0.39 3.98
N SER A 112 3.37 0.11 3.60
CA SER A 112 3.77 -0.13 2.21
C SER A 112 4.32 -1.55 2.12
N SER A 113 3.75 -2.36 1.24
CA SER A 113 4.17 -3.74 1.00
C SER A 113 4.16 -4.07 -0.48
N ILE A 114 4.80 -5.18 -0.83
CA ILE A 114 4.86 -5.73 -2.18
C ILE A 114 4.50 -7.22 -2.13
N SER A 115 4.07 -7.75 -3.26
CA SER A 115 4.13 -9.18 -3.55
C SER A 115 5.05 -9.41 -4.76
N GLU A 116 5.53 -10.65 -4.91
CA GLU A 116 6.45 -11.05 -5.97
C GLU A 116 5.80 -12.10 -6.88
N ASP A 117 6.10 -12.04 -8.18
CA ASP A 117 5.79 -13.11 -9.13
C ASP A 117 6.75 -14.30 -8.98
N VAL A 118 6.55 -15.32 -9.82
CA VAL A 118 7.38 -16.55 -9.85
C VAL A 118 8.85 -16.28 -10.23
N ASP A 119 9.15 -15.13 -10.84
CA ASP A 119 10.47 -14.70 -11.26
C ASP A 119 11.08 -13.68 -10.27
N GLU A 120 10.51 -13.56 -9.06
CA GLU A 120 10.94 -12.66 -7.98
C GLU A 120 10.90 -11.17 -8.35
N ASN A 121 10.01 -10.79 -9.27
CA ASN A 121 9.73 -9.39 -9.59
C ASN A 121 8.44 -8.94 -8.92
N ILE A 122 8.39 -7.67 -8.53
CA ILE A 122 7.21 -7.07 -7.91
C ILE A 122 6.02 -7.14 -8.88
N ASP A 123 4.98 -7.89 -8.52
CA ASP A 123 3.76 -8.04 -9.31
C ASP A 123 2.61 -7.18 -8.77
N ALA A 124 2.69 -6.80 -7.48
CA ALA A 124 1.82 -5.82 -6.87
C ALA A 124 2.52 -4.93 -5.85
N ILE A 125 2.04 -3.69 -5.75
CA ILE A 125 2.42 -2.74 -4.70
C ILE A 125 1.16 -2.35 -3.93
N MET A 126 1.22 -2.43 -2.62
CA MET A 126 0.12 -2.09 -1.72
C MET A 126 0.52 -0.95 -0.79
N ILE A 127 -0.33 0.06 -0.69
CA ILE A 127 -0.19 1.17 0.26
C ILE A 127 -1.52 1.36 0.97
N PHE A 128 -1.57 1.13 2.26
CA PHE A 128 -2.82 1.17 3.02
C PHE A 128 -2.61 1.66 4.45
N ASP A 129 -3.65 2.18 5.08
CA ASP A 129 -3.60 2.39 6.52
C ASP A 129 -3.75 1.06 7.29
N ARG A 130 -3.09 0.96 8.44
CA ARG A 130 -3.03 -0.29 9.22
C ARG A 130 -4.42 -0.76 9.67
N ARG A 131 -5.35 0.17 9.89
CA ARG A 131 -6.74 -0.17 10.22
C ARG A 131 -7.39 -1.00 9.10
N SER A 132 -7.17 -0.63 7.84
CA SER A 132 -7.79 -1.29 6.67
C SER A 132 -7.26 -2.71 6.44
N PHE A 133 -6.06 -3.00 6.92
CA PHE A 133 -5.51 -4.36 6.90
C PHE A 133 -6.18 -5.28 7.92
N LEU A 134 -6.43 -4.76 9.12
CA LEU A 134 -6.98 -5.55 10.24
C LEU A 134 -8.50 -5.60 10.24
N TYR A 135 -9.16 -4.60 9.67
CA TYR A 135 -10.61 -4.44 9.71
C TYR A 135 -11.15 -4.06 8.34
N SER A 136 -12.18 -4.78 7.88
CA SER A 136 -12.81 -4.58 6.57
C SER A 136 -14.04 -3.64 6.64
N ASP A 137 -14.12 -2.82 7.70
CA ASP A 137 -15.23 -1.91 7.99
C ASP A 137 -14.99 -0.48 7.51
#